data_AF-A0A3S9PTX9-F1
#
_entry.id   AF-A0A3S9PTX9-F1
#
_cell.length_a   1.000
_cell.length_b   1.000
_cell.length_c   1.000
_cell.angle_alpha   90.00
_cell.angle_beta   90.00
_cell.angle_gamma   90.00
#
_symmetry.space_group_name_H-M   'P 1'
#
loop_
_entity.id
_entity.type
_entity.pdbx_description
1 polymer ?
#
loop_
_entity_poly.entity_id
_entity_poly.type
_entity_poly.pdbx_seq_one_letter_code
_entity_poly.pdbx_strand_id
1 'polypeptide(L)' 'MTYRPGVWLVDTHLDRLGCLMATEGGRAQLRPPGGGREWEARPGALRLATAVEKRAAGVR' A
#
# COMPACT_ATOMS: atom_id res chain seq x y z
N MET A 1 -1.73 13.60 1.25
CA MET A 1 -1.12 12.41 1.89
C MET A 1 0.37 12.46 1.67
N THR A 2 1.17 12.17 2.70
CA THR A 2 2.61 12.49 2.75
C THR A 2 3.52 11.26 2.55
N TYR A 3 2.94 10.14 2.14
CA TYR A 3 3.72 8.93 1.89
C TYR A 3 4.51 9.04 0.59
N ARG A 4 5.75 8.56 0.62
CA ARG A 4 6.64 8.53 -0.55
C ARG A 4 6.51 7.17 -1.24
N PRO A 5 6.67 7.08 -2.58
CA PRO A 5 6.80 5.81 -3.26
C PRO A 5 7.81 4.87 -2.58
N GLY A 6 7.52 3.58 -2.56
CA GLY A 6 8.31 2.54 -1.90
C GLY A 6 7.86 2.20 -0.47
N VAL A 7 6.97 2.98 0.14
CA VAL A 7 6.43 2.62 1.48
C VAL A 7 5.31 1.59 1.37
N TRP A 8 5.24 0.72 2.39
CA TRP A 8 4.18 -0.27 2.52
C TRP A 8 3.02 0.27 3.34
N LEU A 9 1.82 0.20 2.75
CA LEU A 9 0.58 0.71 3.29
C LEU A 9 -0.46 -0.42 3.35
N VAL A 10 -1.32 -0.37 4.37
CA VAL A 10 -2.52 -1.18 4.43
C VAL A 10 -3.69 -0.34 3.92
N ASP A 11 -4.35 -0.86 2.89
CA ASP A 11 -5.66 -0.40 2.43
C ASP A 11 -6.73 -0.99 3.32
N THR A 12 -7.24 -0.15 4.22
CA THR A 12 -8.27 -0.54 5.20
C THR A 12 -9.63 -0.76 4.57
N HIS A 13 -9.87 -0.30 3.33
CA HIS A 13 -11.13 -0.55 2.64
C HIS A 13 -11.18 -1.96 2.06
N LEU A 14 -10.05 -2.44 1.54
CA LEU A 14 -9.93 -3.77 0.94
C LEU A 14 -9.30 -4.81 1.88
N ASP A 15 -8.82 -4.38 3.04
CA ASP A 15 -8.00 -5.16 3.98
C ASP A 15 -6.77 -5.81 3.31
N ARG A 16 -6.04 -5.01 2.53
CA ARG A 16 -4.92 -5.48 1.71
C ARG A 16 -3.66 -4.65 1.92
N LEU A 17 -2.52 -5.34 2.01
CA LEU A 17 -1.20 -4.72 2.06
C LEU A 17 -0.68 -4.44 0.64
N GLY A 18 -0.14 -3.25 0.40
CA GLY A 18 0.50 -2.88 -0.87
C GLY A 18 1.63 -1.86 -0.73
N CYS A 19 2.56 -1.87 -1.68
CA CYS A 19 3.63 -0.90 -1.80
C CYS A 19 3.13 0.30 -2.62
N LEU A 20 3.34 1.51 -2.10
CA LEU A 20 3.01 2.74 -2.81
C LEU A 20 3.94 2.91 -4.02
N MET A 21 3.38 2.84 -5.22
CA MET A 21 4.12 3.05 -6.46
C MET A 21 4.13 4.52 -6.86
N ALA A 22 2.97 5.17 -6.79
CA ALA A 22 2.79 6.57 -7.14
C ALA A 22 1.56 7.16 -6.46
N THR A 23 1.44 8.48 -6.50
CA THR A 23 0.19 9.19 -6.18
C THR A 23 -0.18 10.04 -7.38
N GLU A 24 -1.31 9.73 -8.01
CA GLU A 24 -1.78 10.36 -9.25
C GLU A 24 -3.25 10.72 -9.10
N GLY A 25 -3.65 11.93 -9.52
CA GLY A 25 -5.05 12.38 -9.43
C GLY A 25 -5.64 12.33 -8.01
N GLY A 26 -4.80 12.39 -6.97
CA GLY A 26 -5.24 12.24 -5.57
C GLY A 26 -5.57 10.80 -5.15
N ARG A 27 -5.24 9.79 -5.97
CA ARG A 27 -5.30 8.37 -5.66
C ARG A 27 -3.89 7.81 -5.45
N ALA A 28 -3.78 6.82 -4.57
CA ALA A 28 -2.55 6.07 -4.39
C ALA A 28 -2.59 4.81 -5.27
N GLN A 29 -1.54 4.59 -6.07
CA GLN A 29 -1.34 3.34 -6.79
C GLN A 29 -0.57 2.37 -5.90
N LEU A 30 -1.16 1.22 -5.59
CA LEU A 30 -0.58 0.18 -4.74
C LEU A 30 -0.29 -1.10 -5.54
N ARG A 31 0.87 -1.70 -5.25
CA ARG A 31 1.26 -3.01 -5.78
C ARG A 31 1.31 -4.06 -4.66
N PRO A 32 0.76 -5.27 -4.87
CA PRO A 32 0.77 -6.30 -3.83
C PRO A 32 2.17 -6.89 -3.61
N PRO A 33 2.44 -7.45 -2.41
CA PRO A 33 3.62 -8.29 -2.14
C PRO A 33 3.70 -9.45 -3.13
N GLY A 34 4.88 -9.68 -3.71
CA GLY A 34 5.10 -10.76 -4.68
C GLY A 34 4.59 -10.48 -6.10
N GLY A 35 4.04 -9.30 -6.37
CA GLY A 35 3.49 -8.94 -7.68
C GLY A 35 2.03 -9.38 -7.87
N GLY A 36 1.45 -9.02 -9.01
CA GLY A 36 0.03 -9.20 -9.30
C GLY A 36 -0.65 -7.88 -9.67
N ARG A 37 -1.99 -7.87 -9.64
CA ARG A 37 -2.77 -6.71 -10.09
C ARG A 37 -2.61 -5.54 -9.11
N GLU A 38 -2.06 -4.45 -9.62
CA GLU A 38 -2.07 -3.16 -8.93
C GLU A 38 -3.49 -2.64 -8.75
N TRP A 39 -3.67 -1.76 -7.76
CA TRP A 39 -4.96 -1.13 -7.52
C TRP A 39 -4.82 0.30 -7.00
N GLU A 40 -5.88 1.05 -7.21
CA GLU A 40 -6.01 2.40 -6.68
C GLU A 40 -6.68 2.38 -5.32
N ALA A 41 -6.14 3.16 -4.39
CA ALA A 41 -6.72 3.36 -3.07
C ALA A 41 -6.93 4.84 -2.76
N ARG A 42 -7.94 5.12 -1.93
CA ARG A 42 -8.16 6.47 -1.42
C ARG A 42 -7.12 6.78 -0.34
N PRO A 43 -6.45 7.93 -0.37
CA PRO A 43 -5.47 8.28 0.66
C PRO A 43 -5.99 8.21 2.10
N GLY A 44 -7.27 8.54 2.33
CA GLY A 44 -7.90 8.45 3.65
C GLY A 44 -8.21 7.02 4.12
N ALA A 45 -8.10 6.02 3.24
CA ALA A 45 -8.24 4.60 3.59
C ALA A 45 -6.88 3.92 3.79
N LEU A 46 -5.77 4.66 3.73
CA LEU A 46 -4.43 4.13 3.82
C LEU A 46 -3.78 4.44 5.17
N ARG A 47 -3.12 3.43 5.73
CA ARG A 47 -2.23 3.59 6.89
C ARG A 47 -0.90 2.92 6.64
N LEU A 48 0.14 3.33 7.38
CA LEU A 48 1.41 2.62 7.39
C LEU A 48 1.23 1.17 7.85
N ALA A 49 1.85 0.26 7.11
CA ALA A 49 1.96 -1.13 7.52
C ALA A 49 2.93 -1.27 8.68
N THR A 50 2.54 -2.05 9.67
CA THR A 50 3.39 -2.44 10.80
C THR A 50 4.48 -3.41 10.34
N ALA A 51 5.54 -3.55 11.14
CA ALA A 51 6.58 -4.54 10.86
C ALA A 51 6.05 -5.99 10.86
N VAL A 52 5.03 -6.28 11.67
CA VAL A 52 4.39 -7.61 11.73
C VAL A 52 3.67 -7.91 10.42
N GLU A 53 2.90 -6.96 9.88
CA GLU A 53 2.17 -7.13 8.63
C GLU A 53 3.10 -7.28 7.43
N LYS A 54 4.19 -6.50 7.39
CA LYS A 54 5.22 -6.64 6.35
C LYS A 54 5.85 -8.04 6.37
N ARG A 55 6.24 -8.51 7.57
CA ARG A 55 6.80 -9.87 7.74
C ARG A 55 5.82 -10.97 7.35
N ALA A 56 4.55 -10.85 7.76
CA ALA A 56 3.50 -11.80 7.40
C ALA A 56 3.30 -11.89 5.87
N ALA A 57 3.53 -10.79 5.15
CA ALA A 57 3.46 -10.71 3.70
C ALA A 57 4.78 -11.05 2.97
N GLY A 58 5.82 -11.49 3.68
CA GLY A 58 7.13 -11.79 3.09
C GLY A 58 7.90 -10.55 2.58
N VAL A 59 7.49 -9.36 3.02
CA VAL A 59 8.15 -8.10 2.70
C VAL A 59 9.21 -7.83 3.76
N ARG A 60 10.45 -7.61 3.32
CA ARG A 60 11.60 -7.30 4.18
C ARG A 60 11.82 -5.81 4.35
#